data_AF-A0A9E3I1U3-F1
#
_entry.id   AF-A0A9E3I1U3-F1
#
_cell.length_a   1.000
_cell.length_b   1.000
_cell.length_c   1.000
_cell.angle_alpha   90.00
_cell.angle_beta   90.00
_cell.angle_gamma   90.00
#
_symmetry.space_group_name_H-M   'P 1'
#
loop_
_entity.id
_entity.type
_entity.pdbx_description
1 polymer ?
#
loop_
_entity_poly.entity_id
_entity_poly.type
_entity_poly.pdbx_seq_one_letter_code
_entity_poly.pdbx_strand_id
1 'polypeptide(L)' 'MLNMPEFTPKQIDGLMRTFLLYLGFDESEWPEIEKAERFDSEGDEIFSRYSKTYREQMWKEEQEKV' A
#
# COMPACT_ATOMS: atom_id res chain seq x y z
N MET A 1 4.57 4.29 18.95
CA MET A 1 4.44 5.31 17.90
C MET A 1 5.84 5.73 17.51
N LEU A 2 6.19 5.68 16.23
CA LEU A 2 7.53 6.01 15.72
C LEU A 2 7.68 7.55 15.73
N ASN A 3 8.70 8.10 16.41
CA ASN A 3 8.93 9.54 16.50
C ASN A 3 10.06 9.95 15.56
N MET A 4 9.72 10.51 14.40
CA MET A 4 10.68 11.04 13.41
C MET A 4 10.34 12.50 13.15
N PRO A 5 11.16 13.46 13.59
CA PRO A 5 10.82 14.89 13.53
C PRO A 5 10.64 15.44 12.10
N GLU A 6 11.19 14.77 11.10
CA GLU A 6 11.07 15.11 9.68
C GLU A 6 9.73 14.66 9.07
N PHE A 7 8.99 13.76 9.74
CA PHE A 7 7.74 13.20 9.25
C PHE A 7 6.60 13.43 10.24
N THR A 8 5.47 13.90 9.72
CA THR A 8 4.25 13.93 10.52
C THR A 8 3.77 12.49 10.81
N PRO A 9 3.12 12.23 11.95
CA PRO A 9 2.53 10.92 12.23
C PRO A 9 1.63 10.41 11.09
N LYS A 10 0.88 11.30 10.45
CA LYS A 10 0.00 10.97 9.31
C LYS A 10 0.77 10.49 8.07
N GLN A 11 1.95 11.05 7.79
CA GLN A 11 2.81 10.57 6.71
C GLN A 11 3.35 9.17 7.03
N ILE A 12 3.75 8.93 8.28
CA ILE A 12 4.18 7.61 8.73
C ILE A 12 3.03 6.60 8.58
N ASP A 13 1.83 6.94 9.02
CA ASP A 13 0.66 6.07 8.88
C ASP A 13 0.33 5.76 7.41
N GLY A 14 0.49 6.74 6.51
CA GLY A 14 0.33 6.59 5.07
C GLY A 14 1.33 5.61 4.46
N LEU A 15 2.62 5.78 4.76
CA LEU A 15 3.68 4.86 4.32
C LEU A 15 3.48 3.45 4.90
N MET A 16 3.08 3.35 6.17
CA MET A 16 2.87 2.06 6.83
C MET A 16 1.70 1.28 6.22
N ARG A 17 0.60 1.94 5.83
CA ARG A 17 -0.54 1.24 5.19
C ARG A 17 -0.18 0.75 3.78
N THR A 18 0.64 1.49 3.03
CA THR A 18 0.99 1.16 1.63
C THR A 18 2.26 0.32 1.49
N PHE A 19 3.04 0.11 2.56
CA PHE A 19 4.33 -0.60 2.53
C PHE A 19 4.30 -1.93 1.77
N LEU A 20 3.31 -2.80 2.04
CA LEU A 20 3.19 -4.09 1.34
C LEU A 20 2.90 -3.94 -0.15
N LEU A 21 2.22 -2.86 -0.55
CA LEU A 21 1.91 -2.61 -1.96
C LEU A 21 3.18 -2.26 -2.72
N TYR A 22 4.09 -1.46 -2.14
CA TYR A 22 5.39 -1.19 -2.76
C TYR A 22 6.26 -2.43 -2.93
N LEU A 23 6.09 -3.45 -2.07
CA LEU A 23 6.79 -4.73 -2.21
C LEU A 23 6.11 -5.67 -3.22
N GLY A 24 4.79 -5.55 -3.38
CA GLY A 24 3.98 -6.45 -4.19
C GLY A 24 3.78 -6.04 -5.64
N PHE A 25 4.00 -4.77 -5.98
CA PHE A 25 3.78 -4.23 -7.33
C PHE A 25 5.06 -3.65 -7.92
N ASP A 26 5.17 -3.72 -9.24
CA ASP A 26 6.28 -3.13 -9.99
C ASP A 26 6.39 -1.61 -9.78
N GLU A 27 7.61 -1.08 -9.94
CA GLU A 27 7.90 0.36 -9.77
C GLU A 27 7.05 1.27 -10.64
N SER A 28 6.53 0.78 -11.77
CA SER A 28 5.61 1.52 -12.63
C SER A 28 4.29 1.89 -11.96
N GLU A 29 3.87 1.14 -10.93
CA GLU A 29 2.63 1.35 -10.18
C GLU A 29 2.81 2.28 -8.99
N TRP A 30 4.06 2.56 -8.58
CA TRP A 30 4.36 3.34 -7.39
C TRP A 30 3.74 4.75 -7.38
N PRO A 31 3.71 5.51 -8.50
CA PRO A 31 3.08 6.83 -8.51
C PRO A 31 1.58 6.81 -8.17
N GLU A 32 0.90 5.70 -8.45
CA GLU A 32 -0.50 5.53 -8.08
C GLU A 32 -0.63 5.06 -6.62
N ILE A 33 0.24 4.15 -6.17
CA ILE A 33 0.30 3.69 -4.77
C ILE A 33 0.63 4.86 -3.81
N GLU A 34 1.45 5.81 -4.21
CA GLU A 34 1.78 7.00 -3.41
C GLU A 34 0.52 7.83 -3.10
N LYS A 35 -0.43 7.91 -4.03
CA LYS A 35 -1.73 8.58 -3.78
C LYS A 35 -2.53 7.86 -2.70
N ALA A 36 -2.37 6.55 -2.56
CA ALA A 36 -3.04 5.72 -1.56
C ALA A 36 -2.56 5.97 -0.12
N GLU A 37 -1.43 6.67 0.06
CA GLU A 37 -0.94 7.11 1.37
C GLU A 37 -1.83 8.20 1.98
N ARG A 38 -2.58 8.92 1.14
CA ARG A 38 -3.49 9.98 1.59
C ARG A 38 -4.73 9.38 2.25
N PHE A 39 -5.09 9.94 3.40
CA PHE A 39 -6.35 9.62 4.10
C PHE A 39 -7.44 10.57 3.64
N ASP A 40 -7.84 10.42 2.38
CA ASP A 40 -8.96 11.08 1.72
C ASP A 40 -9.70 10.08 0.83
N SER A 41 -10.82 10.49 0.23
CA SER A 41 -11.66 9.59 -0.55
C SER A 41 -10.93 8.99 -1.76
N GLU A 42 -10.02 9.73 -2.40
CA GLU A 42 -9.25 9.24 -3.55
C GLU A 42 -8.22 8.21 -3.09
N GLY A 43 -7.45 8.53 -2.06
CA GLY A 43 -6.44 7.62 -1.50
C GLY A 43 -7.04 6.33 -0.95
N ASP A 44 -8.21 6.40 -0.31
CA ASP A 44 -8.91 5.22 0.20
C ASP A 44 -9.46 4.32 -0.91
N GLU A 45 -9.93 4.89 -2.02
CA GLU A 45 -10.36 4.14 -3.20
C GLU A 45 -9.18 3.39 -3.84
N ILE A 46 -8.06 4.09 -4.06
CA ILE A 46 -6.85 3.52 -4.63
C ILE A 46 -6.30 2.42 -3.70
N PHE A 47 -6.20 2.69 -2.40
CA PHE A 47 -5.74 1.71 -1.43
C PHE A 47 -6.58 0.43 -1.43
N SER A 48 -7.91 0.58 -1.47
CA SER A 48 -8.84 -0.55 -1.50
C SER A 48 -8.63 -1.42 -2.74
N ARG A 49 -8.47 -0.78 -3.91
CA ARG A 49 -8.21 -1.44 -5.19
C ARG A 49 -6.92 -2.27 -5.14
N TYR A 50 -5.78 -1.65 -4.82
CA TYR A 50 -4.49 -2.33 -4.76
C TYR A 50 -4.43 -3.40 -3.66
N SER A 51 -5.00 -3.13 -2.48
CA SER A 51 -5.03 -4.10 -1.38
C SER A 51 -5.88 -5.33 -1.70
N LYS A 52 -6.92 -5.18 -2.51
CA LYS A 52 -7.71 -6.30 -3.01
C LYS A 52 -6.89 -7.13 -4.00
N THR A 53 -6.29 -6.48 -5.00
CA THR A 53 -5.45 -7.15 -6.00
C THR A 53 -4.28 -7.89 -5.37
N TYR A 54 -3.57 -7.27 -4.43
CA TYR A 54 -2.46 -7.88 -3.70
C TYR A 54 -2.89 -9.16 -2.98
N ARG A 55 -4.00 -9.12 -2.23
CA ARG A 55 -4.53 -10.31 -1.54
C ARG A 55 -4.90 -11.43 -2.50
N GLU A 56 -5.50 -11.10 -3.65
CA GLU A 56 -5.85 -12.09 -4.67
C GLU A 56 -4.62 -12.73 -5.32
N GLN A 57 -3.55 -11.96 -5.54
CA GLN A 57 -2.27 -12.48 -6.06
C GLN A 57 -1.60 -13.41 -5.04
N MET A 58 -1.43 -12.95 -3.80
CA MET A 58 -0.83 -13.76 -2.73
C MET A 58 -1.58 -15.09 -2.53
N TRP A 59 -2.91 -15.07 -2.56
CA TRP A 59 -3.72 -16.28 -2.44
C TRP A 59 -3.47 -17.26 -3.60
N LYS A 60 -3.34 -16.78 -4.84
CA LYS A 60 -3.06 -17.63 -6.01
C LYS A 60 -1.68 -18.28 -5.92
N GLU A 61 -0.67 -17.50 -5.54
CA GLU A 61 0.69 -18.01 -5.35
C GLU A 61 0.77 -19.10 -4.28
N GLU A 62 -0.02 -19.02 -3.22
CA GLU A 62 -0.10 -20.06 -2.19
C GLU A 62 -0.69 -21.36 -2.74
N GLN A 63 -1.71 -21.29 -3.61
CA GLN A 63 -2.33 -22.48 -4.22
C GLN A 63 -1.40 -23.16 -5.23
N GLU A 64 -0.56 -22.40 -5.94
CA GLU A 64 0.38 -22.96 -6.93
C GLU A 64 1.61 -23.63 -6.27
N LYS A 65 1.85 -23.37 -4.97
CA LYS A 65 2.96 -23.97 -4.20
C LYS A 65 2.58 -25.30 -3.52
N VAL A 66 1.33 -25.74 -3.60
CA VAL A 66 0.79 -26.98 -3.00
C VAL A 66 0.60 -28.07 -4.06
#